data_AF-A0A2E1M487-F1
#
_entry.id   AF-A0A2E1M487-F1
#
_cell.length_a   1.000
_cell.length_b   1.000
_cell.length_c   1.000
_cell.angle_alpha   90.00
_cell.angle_beta   90.00
_cell.angle_gamma   90.00
#
_symmetry.space_group_name_H-M   'P 1'
#
loop_
_entity.id
_entity.type
_entity.pdbx_description
1 polymer ?
#
loop_
_entity_poly.entity_id
_entity_poly.type
_entity_poly.pdbx_seq_one_letter_code
_entity_poly.pdbx_strand_id
1 'polypeptide(L)'
;MKLIFALLGTALASPQALGIGACCIEYFDGPGCFETDAKDCALQGGEYYGDGSSCEADAPDCVLAYGACCYESVECFETDEFDCFSLGGEFFGPNSTCDDVPECAIVFGACCYDGSDCFETDQDDCSWSGGEFIGANTTCSQDAPWCVEYYGSCCFGQYCEYPVSESNCEGDGGVFWFDPCELLDDVEKCVASFGACCLGGEECLLDVPPNECNSMGGDYFGDNSMDCGDNCPELGACCIGFDCVLLSSWECQLSGGENWEPGACFPGICGAPKCPADLNEDGVVNFTDLAFVLSGWNLNADGDTNGDGVTDFDDLQLILSFWGEC
;
A
#
# COMPACT_ATOMS: atom_id res chain seq x y z
N MET A 1 -66.34 94.20 19.71
CA MET A 1 -65.97 94.25 21.15
C MET A 1 -64.65 93.49 21.29
N LYS A 2 -63.54 94.19 21.60
CA LYS A 2 -62.23 93.68 22.06
C LYS A 2 -61.46 92.74 21.09
N LEU A 3 -60.14 92.60 21.08
CA LEU A 3 -58.91 93.36 21.41
C LEU A 3 -57.75 92.46 20.92
N ILE A 4 -56.83 93.01 20.12
CA ILE A 4 -55.36 92.81 20.03
C ILE A 4 -54.72 91.51 20.58
N PHE A 5 -53.91 90.83 19.74
CA PHE A 5 -52.58 90.20 20.00
C PHE A 5 -52.01 89.76 18.62
N ALA A 6 -50.74 89.84 18.22
CA ALA A 6 -49.51 90.52 18.60
C ALA A 6 -48.58 90.40 17.36
N LEU A 7 -47.58 91.28 17.25
CA LEU A 7 -46.51 91.18 16.25
C LEU A 7 -45.76 89.85 16.36
N LEU A 8 -45.32 89.28 15.23
CA LEU A 8 -43.99 88.70 15.05
C LEU A 8 -43.74 88.49 13.55
N GLY A 9 -42.67 89.12 13.05
CA GLY A 9 -42.23 88.95 11.67
C GLY A 9 -41.73 87.54 11.43
N THR A 10 -41.95 87.04 10.23
CA THR A 10 -41.25 85.86 9.72
C THR A 10 -40.73 86.20 8.34
N ALA A 11 -39.41 86.05 8.23
CA ALA A 11 -38.61 86.21 7.05
C ALA A 11 -39.30 85.62 5.81
N LEU A 12 -39.28 86.37 4.72
CA LEU A 12 -39.46 85.81 3.39
C LEU A 12 -38.28 84.85 3.16
N ALA A 13 -38.55 83.56 3.25
CA ALA A 13 -37.60 82.51 2.90
C ALA A 13 -37.21 82.68 1.42
N SER A 14 -35.89 82.64 1.19
CA SER A 14 -35.23 82.55 -0.11
C SER A 14 -35.75 81.33 -0.89
N PRO A 15 -35.83 81.36 -2.24
CA PRO A 15 -36.38 80.24 -3.00
C PRO A 15 -35.45 79.03 -2.85
N GLN A 16 -35.98 77.93 -2.31
CA GLN A 16 -35.26 76.65 -2.31
C GLN A 16 -35.02 76.21 -3.76
N ALA A 17 -33.75 76.05 -4.12
CA ALA A 17 -33.32 75.42 -5.35
C ALA A 17 -33.84 73.97 -5.35
N LEU A 18 -34.90 73.72 -6.10
CA LEU A 18 -35.43 72.36 -6.31
C LEU A 18 -34.51 71.66 -7.32
N GLY A 19 -33.62 70.80 -6.82
CA GLY A 19 -32.80 69.90 -7.64
C GLY A 19 -31.32 70.22 -7.77
N ILE A 20 -30.77 71.15 -6.98
CA ILE A 20 -29.32 71.42 -6.94
C ILE A 20 -28.76 70.96 -5.60
N GLY A 21 -27.60 70.32 -5.63
CA GLY A 21 -26.88 69.79 -4.47
C GLY A 21 -25.39 69.71 -4.74
N ALA A 22 -24.59 69.42 -3.71
CA ALA A 22 -23.16 69.21 -3.82
C ALA A 22 -22.84 67.95 -4.65
N CYS A 23 -21.92 68.11 -5.60
CA CYS A 23 -21.38 67.05 -6.43
C CYS A 23 -19.86 67.02 -6.27
N CYS A 24 -19.32 65.88 -5.84
CA CYS A 24 -17.89 65.63 -5.76
C CYS A 24 -17.41 64.91 -7.02
N ILE A 25 -16.40 65.45 -7.69
CA ILE A 25 -15.75 64.82 -8.85
C ILE A 25 -14.23 64.85 -8.69
N GLU A 26 -13.53 63.89 -9.31
CA GLU A 26 -12.07 63.94 -9.42
C GLU A 26 -11.66 64.95 -10.51
N TYR A 27 -10.76 65.86 -10.17
CA TYR A 27 -10.01 66.66 -11.14
C TYR A 27 -8.55 66.23 -11.15
N PHE A 28 -7.79 66.67 -12.16
CA PHE A 28 -6.36 66.38 -12.27
C PHE A 28 -5.52 66.91 -11.09
N ASP A 29 -6.03 67.89 -10.33
CA ASP A 29 -5.35 68.51 -9.18
C ASP A 29 -5.95 68.07 -7.83
N GLY A 30 -6.70 66.96 -7.84
CA GLY A 30 -7.40 66.39 -6.68
C GLY A 30 -8.93 66.57 -6.75
N PRO A 31 -9.65 66.08 -5.73
CA PRO A 31 -11.10 66.10 -5.72
C PRO A 31 -11.63 67.52 -5.60
N GLY A 32 -12.70 67.82 -6.32
CA GLY A 32 -13.36 69.12 -6.27
C GLY A 32 -14.86 69.00 -6.11
N CYS A 33 -15.43 69.97 -5.40
CA CYS A 33 -16.86 70.10 -5.20
C CYS A 33 -17.45 71.21 -6.06
N PHE A 34 -18.60 70.97 -6.66
CA PHE A 34 -19.46 72.03 -7.20
C PHE A 34 -20.93 71.68 -7.01
N GLU A 35 -21.79 72.70 -6.97
CA GLU A 35 -23.23 72.51 -6.81
C GLU A 35 -23.90 72.40 -8.18
N THR A 36 -24.54 71.26 -8.46
CA THR A 36 -25.24 70.98 -9.72
C THR A 36 -26.45 70.08 -9.48
N ASP A 37 -27.20 69.71 -10.52
CA ASP A 37 -28.23 68.69 -10.39
C ASP A 37 -27.67 67.26 -10.49
N ALA A 38 -28.42 66.29 -9.95
CA ALA A 38 -28.00 64.89 -9.87
C ALA A 38 -27.61 64.29 -11.25
N LYS A 39 -28.26 64.73 -12.33
CA LYS A 39 -28.01 64.20 -13.68
C LYS A 39 -26.69 64.74 -14.22
N ASP A 40 -26.46 66.03 -14.06
CA ASP A 40 -25.22 66.68 -14.51
C ASP A 40 -24.03 66.26 -13.65
N CYS A 41 -24.25 65.90 -12.37
CA CYS A 41 -23.24 65.28 -11.51
C CYS A 41 -22.83 63.89 -12.03
N ALA A 42 -23.81 63.03 -12.32
CA ALA A 42 -23.56 61.68 -12.85
C ALA A 42 -22.89 61.71 -14.25
N LEU A 43 -23.23 62.67 -15.11
CA LEU A 43 -22.58 62.84 -16.42
C LEU A 43 -21.09 63.17 -16.31
N GLN A 44 -20.67 63.75 -15.18
CA GLN A 44 -19.29 64.08 -14.89
C GLN A 44 -18.58 63.01 -14.06
N GLY A 45 -19.24 61.87 -13.80
CA GLY A 45 -18.68 60.78 -13.00
C GLY A 45 -18.60 61.10 -11.51
N GLY A 46 -19.39 62.06 -11.03
CA GLY A 46 -19.35 62.51 -9.64
C GLY A 46 -20.35 61.84 -8.71
N GLU A 47 -20.07 61.93 -7.42
CA GLU A 47 -20.97 61.53 -6.34
C GLU A 47 -21.85 62.71 -5.90
N TYR A 48 -23.17 62.51 -5.95
CA TYR A 48 -24.16 63.55 -5.62
C TYR A 48 -24.69 63.39 -4.19
N TYR A 49 -24.55 64.44 -3.38
CA TYR A 49 -24.88 64.42 -1.94
C TYR A 49 -26.36 64.74 -1.64
N GLY A 50 -27.17 64.87 -2.69
CA GLY A 50 -28.62 65.07 -2.60
C GLY A 50 -29.04 66.54 -2.69
N ASP A 51 -30.32 66.76 -3.01
CA ASP A 51 -30.86 68.11 -3.21
C ASP A 51 -30.79 68.96 -1.94
N GLY A 52 -30.31 70.20 -2.08
CA GLY A 52 -30.15 71.15 -0.99
C GLY A 52 -28.89 70.96 -0.15
N SER A 53 -28.04 69.98 -0.49
CA SER A 53 -26.67 69.90 0.04
C SER A 53 -25.78 70.98 -0.58
N SER A 54 -24.75 71.41 0.15
CA SER A 54 -23.79 72.42 -0.28
C SER A 54 -22.35 71.95 -0.08
N CYS A 55 -21.45 72.43 -0.93
CA CYS A 55 -20.05 72.03 -0.88
C CYS A 55 -19.37 72.39 0.45
N GLU A 56 -19.74 73.52 1.05
CA GLU A 56 -19.12 73.98 2.29
C GLU A 56 -19.64 73.25 3.54
N ALA A 57 -20.91 72.81 3.52
CA ALA A 57 -21.53 72.21 4.71
C ALA A 57 -21.57 70.68 4.66
N ASP A 58 -21.76 70.11 3.47
CA ASP A 58 -22.08 68.69 3.30
C ASP A 58 -20.98 67.93 2.55
N ALA A 59 -20.10 68.62 1.81
CA ALA A 59 -18.94 68.05 1.13
C ALA A 59 -17.63 68.89 1.28
N PRO A 60 -17.27 69.37 2.49
CA PRO A 60 -16.18 70.33 2.69
C PRO A 60 -14.80 69.83 2.28
N ASP A 61 -14.60 68.51 2.29
CA ASP A 61 -13.33 67.87 1.95
C ASP A 61 -13.41 66.99 0.68
N CYS A 62 -14.53 67.02 -0.07
CA CYS A 62 -14.86 66.11 -1.18
C CYS A 62 -13.97 64.86 -1.21
N VAL A 63 -14.16 63.97 -0.23
CA VAL A 63 -13.33 62.78 -0.16
C VAL A 63 -13.94 61.78 -1.12
N LEU A 64 -13.41 61.69 -2.33
CA LEU A 64 -13.64 60.48 -3.12
C LEU A 64 -12.97 59.35 -2.37
N ALA A 65 -13.77 58.35 -2.02
CA ALA A 65 -13.41 57.42 -0.99
C ALA A 65 -12.46 56.37 -1.55
N TYR A 66 -11.17 56.72 -1.57
CA TYR A 66 -10.08 55.79 -1.82
C TYR A 66 -10.16 54.62 -0.84
N GLY A 67 -9.87 53.43 -1.34
CA GLY A 67 -9.79 52.21 -0.56
C GLY A 67 -8.66 51.33 -1.10
N ALA A 68 -8.28 50.34 -0.30
CA ALA A 68 -7.33 49.32 -0.71
C ALA A 68 -7.94 48.50 -1.87
N CYS A 69 -7.16 48.37 -2.94
CA CYS A 69 -7.44 47.52 -4.09
C CYS A 69 -6.35 46.46 -4.19
N CYS A 70 -6.75 45.19 -4.21
CA CYS A 70 -5.84 44.08 -4.46
C CYS A 70 -5.90 43.66 -5.93
N TYR A 71 -4.75 43.71 -6.61
CA TYR A 71 -4.56 43.23 -7.98
C TYR A 71 -3.68 41.98 -7.98
N GLU A 72 -4.08 40.96 -8.76
CA GLU A 72 -3.41 39.66 -8.87
C GLU A 72 -3.09 38.98 -7.52
N SER A 73 -3.82 39.32 -6.46
CA SER A 73 -3.65 38.75 -5.11
C SER A 73 -2.22 38.84 -4.55
N VAL A 74 -1.49 39.89 -4.96
CA VAL A 74 -0.12 40.15 -4.49
C VAL A 74 0.20 41.65 -4.39
N GLU A 75 -0.47 42.51 -5.17
CA GLU A 75 -0.18 43.94 -5.21
C GLU A 75 -1.36 44.73 -4.62
N CYS A 76 -1.09 45.48 -3.55
CA CYS A 76 -2.04 46.41 -2.95
C CYS A 76 -1.72 47.84 -3.38
N PHE A 77 -2.73 48.58 -3.80
CA PHE A 77 -2.64 50.03 -3.94
C PHE A 77 -3.97 50.69 -3.55
N GLU A 78 -3.92 51.94 -3.12
CA GLU A 78 -5.11 52.73 -2.79
C GLU A 78 -5.62 53.43 -4.03
N THR A 79 -6.84 53.11 -4.44
CA THR A 79 -7.53 53.69 -5.61
C THR A 79 -9.03 53.79 -5.30
N ASP A 80 -9.84 54.36 -6.19
CA ASP A 80 -11.29 54.30 -6.06
C ASP A 80 -11.86 52.96 -6.58
N GLU A 81 -13.12 52.68 -6.24
CA GLU A 81 -13.81 51.44 -6.59
C GLU A 81 -13.84 51.19 -8.12
N PHE A 82 -14.03 52.24 -8.91
CA PHE A 82 -14.17 52.12 -10.37
C PHE A 82 -12.84 51.76 -11.03
N ASP A 83 -11.75 52.43 -10.64
CA ASP A 83 -10.42 52.13 -11.14
C ASP A 83 -9.93 50.75 -10.67
N CYS A 84 -10.26 50.35 -9.43
CA CYS A 84 -9.96 49.02 -8.92
C CYS A 84 -10.60 47.91 -9.78
N PHE A 85 -11.90 48.01 -10.06
CA PHE A 85 -12.59 47.03 -10.91
C PHE A 85 -12.15 47.08 -12.38
N SER A 86 -11.81 48.26 -12.89
CA SER A 86 -11.33 48.42 -14.27
C SER A 86 -9.98 47.73 -14.50
N LEU A 87 -9.17 47.63 -13.45
CA LEU A 87 -7.93 46.86 -13.43
C LEU A 87 -8.16 45.37 -13.12
N GLY A 88 -9.39 44.96 -12.80
CA GLY A 88 -9.70 43.57 -12.42
C GLY A 88 -9.29 43.21 -11.00
N GLY A 89 -9.08 44.22 -10.13
CA GLY A 89 -8.78 44.03 -8.72
C GLY A 89 -10.04 43.93 -7.85
N GLU A 90 -9.84 43.55 -6.59
CA GLU A 90 -10.87 43.50 -5.54
C GLU A 90 -10.77 44.73 -4.62
N PHE A 91 -11.87 45.47 -4.49
CA PHE A 91 -11.95 46.69 -3.68
C PHE A 91 -12.45 46.39 -2.26
N PHE A 92 -11.68 46.75 -1.23
CA PHE A 92 -11.96 46.45 0.18
C PHE A 92 -12.84 47.49 0.88
N GLY A 93 -13.35 48.45 0.11
CA GLY A 93 -14.28 49.47 0.57
C GLY A 93 -13.62 50.81 0.88
N PRO A 94 -14.44 51.86 0.99
CA PRO A 94 -13.98 53.23 1.18
C PRO A 94 -13.21 53.44 2.49
N ASN A 95 -12.12 54.20 2.45
CA ASN A 95 -11.19 54.51 3.55
C ASN A 95 -10.42 53.30 4.12
N SER A 96 -10.45 52.14 3.45
CA SER A 96 -9.51 51.05 3.76
C SER A 96 -8.12 51.44 3.25
N THR A 97 -7.06 51.10 3.99
CA THR A 97 -5.67 51.34 3.57
C THR A 97 -4.96 50.04 3.27
N CYS A 98 -3.90 50.09 2.46
CA CYS A 98 -3.08 48.90 2.24
C CYS A 98 -2.34 48.41 3.50
N ASP A 99 -2.23 49.27 4.53
CA ASP A 99 -1.75 48.87 5.85
C ASP A 99 -2.81 48.09 6.65
N ASP A 100 -4.10 48.36 6.39
CA ASP A 100 -5.25 47.62 6.95
C ASP A 100 -5.58 46.34 6.16
N VAL A 101 -5.08 46.25 4.93
CA VAL A 101 -5.08 45.06 4.07
C VAL A 101 -3.63 44.56 3.88
N PRO A 102 -2.89 44.24 4.97
CA PRO A 102 -1.49 43.88 4.90
C PRO A 102 -1.25 42.58 4.11
N GLU A 103 -2.33 41.87 3.76
CA GLU A 103 -2.31 40.62 3.04
C GLU A 103 -3.34 40.69 1.90
N CYS A 104 -2.98 41.35 0.79
CA CYS A 104 -3.49 40.92 -0.52
C CYS A 104 -3.07 39.47 -0.85
N ALA A 105 -2.29 38.83 0.02
CA ALA A 105 -1.76 37.49 -0.11
C ALA A 105 -2.88 36.47 -0.36
N ILE A 106 -2.72 35.70 -1.44
CA ILE A 106 -3.26 34.36 -1.57
C ILE A 106 -3.12 33.62 -0.24
N VAL A 107 -4.25 33.40 0.44
CA VAL A 107 -4.26 32.66 1.70
C VAL A 107 -4.32 31.18 1.37
N PHE A 108 -3.19 30.51 1.56
CA PHE A 108 -3.10 29.07 1.41
C PHE A 108 -3.92 28.38 2.49
N GLY A 109 -4.56 27.28 2.11
CA GLY A 109 -5.30 26.39 2.98
C GLY A 109 -5.21 24.96 2.45
N ALA A 110 -5.60 23.99 3.28
CA ALA A 110 -5.73 22.62 2.84
C ALA A 110 -6.85 22.51 1.80
N CYS A 111 -6.53 21.89 0.67
CA CYS A 111 -7.47 21.53 -0.37
C CYS A 111 -7.55 20.01 -0.46
N CYS A 112 -8.77 19.48 -0.37
CA CYS A 112 -9.03 18.05 -0.42
C CYS A 112 -9.59 17.62 -1.76
N TYR A 113 -8.84 16.80 -2.52
CA TYR A 113 -9.29 16.24 -3.79
C TYR A 113 -9.61 14.75 -3.67
N ASP A 114 -10.78 14.37 -4.17
CA ASP A 114 -11.31 12.99 -4.20
C ASP A 114 -11.31 12.24 -2.84
N GLY A 115 -11.20 12.99 -1.73
CA GLY A 115 -11.18 12.45 -0.37
C GLY A 115 -9.86 11.84 0.11
N SER A 116 -8.81 11.84 -0.72
CA SER A 116 -7.54 11.14 -0.42
C SER A 116 -6.28 11.91 -0.82
N ASP A 117 -6.41 12.96 -1.63
CA ASP A 117 -5.28 13.75 -2.11
C ASP A 117 -5.37 15.18 -1.57
N CYS A 118 -4.54 15.50 -0.58
CA CYS A 118 -4.51 16.81 0.05
C CYS A 118 -3.25 17.59 -0.34
N PHE A 119 -3.45 18.84 -0.75
CA PHE A 119 -2.39 19.80 -1.01
C PHE A 119 -2.75 21.18 -0.46
N GLU A 120 -1.74 21.99 -0.13
CA GLU A 120 -1.93 23.35 0.36
C GLU A 120 -1.93 24.32 -0.83
N THR A 121 -3.08 24.94 -1.11
CA THR A 121 -3.28 25.89 -2.21
C THR A 121 -4.26 27.00 -1.79
N ASP A 122 -4.53 27.99 -2.62
CA ASP A 122 -5.62 28.95 -2.39
C ASP A 122 -7.00 28.40 -2.78
N GLN A 123 -8.06 29.13 -2.40
CA GLN A 123 -9.45 28.71 -2.61
C GLN A 123 -9.82 28.58 -4.09
N ASP A 124 -9.30 29.45 -4.95
CA ASP A 124 -9.64 29.46 -6.37
C ASP A 124 -8.98 28.29 -7.09
N ASP A 125 -7.70 28.05 -6.83
CA ASP A 125 -6.96 26.89 -7.35
C ASP A 125 -7.54 25.56 -6.84
N CYS A 126 -7.98 25.52 -5.58
CA CYS A 126 -8.66 24.36 -5.02
C CYS A 126 -9.98 24.05 -5.75
N SER A 127 -10.80 25.09 -5.96
CA SER A 127 -12.07 24.98 -6.65
C SER A 127 -11.89 24.62 -8.13
N TRP A 128 -10.87 25.18 -8.79
CA TRP A 128 -10.53 24.87 -10.18
C TRP A 128 -10.11 23.42 -10.35
N SER A 129 -9.35 22.89 -9.38
CA SER A 129 -8.95 21.49 -9.34
C SER A 129 -10.11 20.55 -8.99
N GLY A 130 -11.27 21.08 -8.59
CA GLY A 130 -12.43 20.29 -8.18
C GLY A 130 -12.32 19.72 -6.77
N GLY A 131 -11.44 20.27 -5.94
CA GLY A 131 -11.29 19.91 -4.53
C GLY A 131 -12.21 20.71 -3.60
N GLU A 132 -12.33 20.24 -2.37
CA GLU A 132 -13.00 20.93 -1.27
C GLU A 132 -11.99 21.72 -0.44
N PHE A 133 -12.15 23.04 -0.40
CA PHE A 133 -11.27 23.92 0.37
C PHE A 133 -11.68 23.92 1.85
N ILE A 134 -10.76 23.51 2.73
CA ILE A 134 -11.04 23.33 4.17
C ILE A 134 -11.08 24.66 4.91
N GLY A 135 -10.32 25.64 4.42
CA GLY A 135 -10.33 27.01 4.93
C GLY A 135 -8.97 27.67 4.87
N ALA A 136 -8.97 29.00 4.90
CA ALA A 136 -7.76 29.80 4.97
C ALA A 136 -6.86 29.42 6.16
N ASN A 137 -5.54 29.37 5.93
CA ASN A 137 -4.50 29.10 6.91
C ASN A 137 -4.62 27.73 7.61
N THR A 138 -5.27 26.78 6.94
CA THR A 138 -5.31 25.37 7.34
C THR A 138 -4.20 24.58 6.64
N THR A 139 -3.79 23.45 7.21
CA THR A 139 -2.76 22.56 6.66
C THR A 139 -3.29 21.14 6.48
N CYS A 140 -2.76 20.41 5.51
CA CYS A 140 -3.20 19.02 5.26
C CYS A 140 -2.95 18.12 6.48
N SER A 141 -1.83 18.34 7.17
CA SER A 141 -1.43 17.51 8.32
C SER A 141 -2.26 17.72 9.58
N GLN A 142 -2.76 18.94 9.83
CA GLN A 142 -3.49 19.24 11.08
C GLN A 142 -5.00 19.32 10.89
N ASP A 143 -5.45 19.91 9.78
CA ASP A 143 -6.85 20.29 9.59
C ASP A 143 -7.58 19.37 8.60
N ALA A 144 -6.83 18.72 7.69
CA ALA A 144 -7.36 17.75 6.73
C ALA A 144 -6.67 16.36 6.78
N PRO A 145 -6.35 15.78 7.96
CA PRO A 145 -5.65 14.50 8.04
C PRO A 145 -6.49 13.34 7.46
N TRP A 146 -7.81 13.50 7.40
CA TRP A 146 -8.74 12.56 6.79
C TRP A 146 -8.72 12.59 5.26
N CYS A 147 -8.12 13.61 4.64
CA CYS A 147 -7.97 13.74 3.20
C CYS A 147 -6.57 13.33 2.72
N VAL A 148 -5.82 12.61 3.56
CA VAL A 148 -4.54 12.03 3.18
C VAL A 148 -4.70 10.53 3.25
N GLU A 149 -4.64 9.87 2.11
CA GLU A 149 -4.54 8.41 2.08
C GLU A 149 -3.06 8.01 2.06
N TYR A 150 -2.59 7.40 3.14
CA TYR A 150 -1.24 6.87 3.20
C TYR A 150 -1.17 5.51 2.51
N TYR A 151 -0.18 5.34 1.62
CA TYR A 151 0.13 4.08 0.97
C TYR A 151 1.39 3.49 1.56
N GLY A 152 1.39 2.18 1.74
CA GLY A 152 2.47 1.46 2.39
C GLY A 152 2.24 -0.04 2.32
N SER A 153 2.87 -0.76 3.25
CA SER A 153 2.73 -2.19 3.39
C SER A 153 1.66 -2.54 4.40
N CYS A 154 0.89 -3.59 4.09
CA CYS A 154 -0.09 -4.16 4.99
C CYS A 154 0.30 -5.57 5.42
N CYS A 155 0.43 -5.79 6.72
CA CYS A 155 0.86 -7.08 7.25
C CYS A 155 -0.29 -7.84 7.92
N PHE A 156 -0.58 -9.03 7.41
CA PHE A 156 -1.53 -10.00 7.93
C PHE A 156 -0.78 -11.15 8.61
N GLY A 157 -0.11 -10.84 9.72
CA GLY A 157 0.60 -11.82 10.55
C GLY A 157 1.97 -12.23 10.02
N GLN A 158 2.05 -12.90 8.88
CA GLN A 158 3.31 -13.19 8.18
C GLN A 158 3.21 -12.83 6.70
N TYR A 159 1.99 -12.67 6.18
CA TYR A 159 1.78 -12.20 4.82
C TYR A 159 1.89 -10.68 4.78
N CYS A 160 2.64 -10.15 3.81
CA CYS A 160 2.77 -8.71 3.58
C CYS A 160 2.33 -8.37 2.16
N GLU A 161 1.45 -7.37 2.04
CA GLU A 161 0.94 -6.85 0.77
C GLU A 161 1.40 -5.40 0.58
N TYR A 162 1.85 -5.05 -0.63
CA TYR A 162 2.30 -3.70 -0.99
C TYR A 162 2.09 -3.44 -2.49
N PRO A 163 1.59 -2.27 -2.91
CA PRO A 163 1.14 -1.15 -2.09
C PRO A 163 -0.35 -1.29 -1.69
N VAL A 164 -0.66 -1.01 -0.43
CA VAL A 164 -2.04 -0.96 0.10
C VAL A 164 -2.23 0.35 0.85
N SER A 165 -3.43 0.94 0.82
CA SER A 165 -3.72 2.11 1.64
C SER A 165 -3.94 1.74 3.11
N GLU A 166 -3.60 2.64 4.04
CA GLU A 166 -3.77 2.44 5.48
C GLU A 166 -5.21 2.02 5.83
N SER A 167 -6.21 2.73 5.28
CA SER A 167 -7.63 2.43 5.50
C SER A 167 -8.02 1.01 5.07
N ASN A 168 -7.59 0.58 3.87
CA ASN A 168 -7.88 -0.78 3.39
C ASN A 168 -7.13 -1.83 4.23
N CYS A 169 -5.88 -1.54 4.60
CA CYS A 169 -5.08 -2.44 5.41
C CYS A 169 -5.72 -2.71 6.77
N GLU A 170 -6.08 -1.65 7.49
CA GLU A 170 -6.73 -1.75 8.81
C GLU A 170 -8.16 -2.31 8.68
N GLY A 171 -8.87 -1.96 7.61
CA GLY A 171 -10.22 -2.44 7.30
C GLY A 171 -10.28 -3.96 7.10
N ASP A 172 -9.25 -4.53 6.47
CA ASP A 172 -9.10 -5.98 6.28
C ASP A 172 -8.46 -6.68 7.49
N GLY A 173 -8.12 -5.93 8.56
CA GLY A 173 -7.58 -6.45 9.81
C GLY A 173 -6.06 -6.67 9.82
N GLY A 174 -5.34 -6.06 8.88
CA GLY A 174 -3.88 -6.03 8.85
C GLY A 174 -3.28 -4.92 9.71
N VAL A 175 -1.95 -4.89 9.77
CA VAL A 175 -1.17 -3.82 10.45
C VAL A 175 -0.40 -3.05 9.40
N PHE A 176 -0.64 -1.74 9.30
CA PHE A 176 -0.04 -0.85 8.31
C PHE A 176 1.38 -0.40 8.69
N TRP A 177 2.25 -0.27 7.68
CA TRP A 177 3.61 0.27 7.77
C TRP A 177 3.92 1.16 6.57
N PHE A 178 4.70 2.22 6.78
CA PHE A 178 5.08 3.14 5.72
C PHE A 178 6.17 2.60 4.77
N ASP A 179 7.00 1.68 5.27
CA ASP A 179 8.07 1.06 4.50
C ASP A 179 7.54 -0.11 3.64
N PRO A 180 8.16 -0.40 2.48
CA PRO A 180 7.83 -1.57 1.67
C PRO A 180 8.17 -2.89 2.38
N CYS A 181 7.48 -3.97 2.00
CA CYS A 181 7.59 -5.28 2.65
C CYS A 181 9.03 -5.81 2.74
N GLU A 182 9.88 -5.48 1.77
CA GLU A 182 11.28 -5.89 1.70
C GLU A 182 12.14 -5.33 2.84
N LEU A 183 11.68 -4.27 3.51
CA LEU A 183 12.38 -3.59 4.60
C LEU A 183 11.78 -3.89 5.99
N LEU A 184 10.78 -4.78 6.06
CA LEU A 184 10.08 -5.15 7.30
C LEU A 184 10.53 -6.54 7.80
N ASP A 185 11.76 -6.94 7.48
CA ASP A 185 12.35 -8.24 7.83
C ASP A 185 12.62 -8.41 9.34
N ASP A 186 12.61 -7.31 10.10
CA ASP A 186 12.74 -7.27 11.55
C ASP A 186 11.39 -7.11 12.29
N VAL A 187 10.29 -6.92 11.57
CA VAL A 187 8.95 -6.77 12.14
C VAL A 187 8.27 -8.13 12.24
N GLU A 188 8.17 -8.69 13.45
CA GLU A 188 7.62 -10.04 13.74
C GLU A 188 6.26 -10.35 13.06
N LYS A 189 5.42 -9.32 12.81
CA LYS A 189 4.13 -9.46 12.12
C LYS A 189 4.16 -9.31 10.59
N CYS A 190 5.32 -9.01 10.02
CA CYS A 190 5.54 -8.77 8.59
C CYS A 190 6.64 -9.67 8.02
N VAL A 191 7.34 -10.43 8.87
CA VAL A 191 8.28 -11.44 8.41
C VAL A 191 7.48 -12.53 7.71
N ALA A 192 7.54 -12.55 6.39
CA ALA A 192 7.09 -13.69 5.62
C ALA A 192 7.91 -14.90 6.03
N SER A 193 7.25 -15.81 6.75
CA SER A 193 7.80 -17.13 6.99
C SER A 193 7.77 -17.92 5.72
N PHE A 194 8.96 -18.18 5.22
CA PHE A 194 9.17 -19.12 4.15
C PHE A 194 9.71 -20.41 4.73
N GLY A 195 9.34 -21.52 4.13
CA GLY A 195 9.81 -22.83 4.53
C GLY A 195 9.68 -23.80 3.38
N ALA A 196 10.14 -25.02 3.59
CA ALA A 196 10.01 -26.09 2.64
C ALA A 196 8.56 -26.61 2.59
N CYS A 197 8.07 -26.82 1.37
CA CYS A 197 6.75 -27.38 1.08
C CYS A 197 6.92 -28.66 0.26
N CYS A 198 6.40 -29.78 0.76
CA CYS A 198 6.41 -31.04 0.02
C CYS A 198 5.08 -31.22 -0.72
N LEU A 199 5.13 -31.21 -2.06
CA LEU A 199 3.97 -31.46 -2.92
C LEU A 199 3.94 -32.92 -3.36
N GLY A 200 2.83 -33.59 -3.07
CA GLY A 200 2.56 -34.94 -3.55
C GLY A 200 3.62 -35.99 -3.16
N GLY A 201 4.40 -35.74 -2.11
CA GLY A 201 5.47 -36.63 -1.64
C GLY A 201 6.70 -36.73 -2.55
N GLU A 202 6.72 -36.02 -3.68
CA GLU A 202 7.75 -36.13 -4.72
C GLU A 202 8.57 -34.84 -4.91
N GLU A 203 7.96 -33.67 -4.71
CA GLU A 203 8.57 -32.37 -5.00
C GLU A 203 8.71 -31.52 -3.74
N CYS A 204 9.95 -31.22 -3.35
CA CYS A 204 10.24 -30.29 -2.27
C CYS A 204 10.53 -28.89 -2.84
N LEU A 205 9.60 -27.96 -2.63
CA LEU A 205 9.76 -26.56 -2.96
C LEU A 205 10.33 -25.82 -1.74
N LEU A 206 11.39 -25.03 -1.94
CA LEU A 206 11.97 -24.18 -0.90
C LEU A 206 11.42 -22.76 -1.00
N ASP A 207 11.53 -22.05 0.11
CA ASP A 207 11.09 -20.67 0.26
C ASP A 207 9.60 -20.45 -0.11
N VAL A 208 8.73 -21.40 0.24
CA VAL A 208 7.28 -21.33 -0.01
C VAL A 208 6.56 -20.84 1.24
N PRO A 209 5.61 -19.90 1.14
CA PRO A 209 4.81 -19.48 2.28
C PRO A 209 3.74 -20.55 2.66
N PRO A 210 3.38 -20.69 3.94
CA PRO A 210 2.51 -21.77 4.41
C PRO A 210 1.14 -21.82 3.72
N ASN A 211 0.55 -20.67 3.41
CA ASN A 211 -0.74 -20.57 2.74
C ASN A 211 -0.67 -21.09 1.29
N GLU A 212 0.38 -20.76 0.56
CA GLU A 212 0.62 -21.23 -0.80
C GLU A 212 0.87 -22.74 -0.81
N CYS A 213 1.69 -23.23 0.13
CA CYS A 213 1.91 -24.67 0.31
C CYS A 213 0.59 -25.44 0.52
N ASN A 214 -0.25 -24.96 1.45
CA ASN A 214 -1.57 -25.55 1.71
C ASN A 214 -2.50 -25.45 0.49
N SER A 215 -2.44 -24.34 -0.27
CA SER A 215 -3.27 -24.15 -1.47
C SER A 215 -2.89 -25.10 -2.61
N MET A 216 -1.62 -25.47 -2.69
CA MET A 216 -1.10 -26.48 -3.60
C MET A 216 -1.33 -27.92 -3.09
N GLY A 217 -1.90 -28.08 -1.89
CA GLY A 217 -2.14 -29.38 -1.26
C GLY A 217 -0.89 -30.06 -0.71
N GLY A 218 0.15 -29.27 -0.39
CA GLY A 218 1.41 -29.75 0.16
C GLY A 218 1.47 -29.80 1.68
N ASP A 219 2.45 -30.55 2.19
CA ASP A 219 2.81 -30.59 3.60
C ASP A 219 3.90 -29.54 3.90
N TYR A 220 3.59 -28.58 4.77
CA TYR A 220 4.52 -27.51 5.16
C TYR A 220 5.40 -27.91 6.34
N PHE A 221 6.71 -27.79 6.21
CA PHE A 221 7.69 -28.27 7.20
C PHE A 221 8.04 -27.24 8.29
N GLY A 222 7.42 -26.06 8.23
CA GLY A 222 7.57 -25.00 9.22
C GLY A 222 8.52 -23.89 8.76
N ASP A 223 8.44 -22.77 9.46
CA ASP A 223 9.17 -21.55 9.14
C ASP A 223 10.70 -21.78 9.17
N ASN A 224 11.41 -21.22 8.19
CA ASN A 224 12.87 -21.36 7.98
C ASN A 224 13.36 -22.80 7.76
N SER A 225 12.48 -23.75 7.44
CA SER A 225 12.91 -25.07 6.98
C SER A 225 13.62 -24.95 5.63
N MET A 226 14.86 -25.44 5.58
CA MET A 226 15.72 -25.39 4.38
C MET A 226 15.63 -26.67 3.53
N ASP A 227 14.88 -27.65 4.02
CA ASP A 227 14.58 -28.92 3.38
C ASP A 227 13.25 -29.46 3.90
N CYS A 228 12.66 -30.40 3.17
CA CYS A 228 11.47 -31.14 3.60
C CYS A 228 11.82 -32.36 4.47
N GLY A 229 13.02 -32.37 5.09
CA GLY A 229 13.59 -33.52 5.79
C GLY A 229 13.68 -34.81 4.96
N ASP A 230 13.90 -35.93 5.65
CA ASP A 230 13.84 -37.29 5.07
C ASP A 230 12.40 -37.72 4.67
N ASN A 231 11.40 -36.83 4.81
CA ASN A 231 9.97 -37.11 4.61
C ASN A 231 9.36 -36.47 3.35
N CYS A 232 10.19 -35.97 2.43
CA CYS A 232 9.80 -35.75 1.05
C CYS A 232 10.51 -36.67 0.03
N PRO A 233 10.56 -38.00 0.22
CA PRO A 233 10.89 -38.91 -0.86
C PRO A 233 9.80 -39.96 -1.10
N GLU A 234 9.24 -40.00 -2.31
CA GLU A 234 8.34 -41.07 -2.74
C GLU A 234 9.05 -42.32 -3.28
N LEU A 235 10.37 -42.43 -3.19
CA LEU A 235 11.08 -43.63 -3.64
C LEU A 235 11.86 -44.30 -2.50
N GLY A 236 11.48 -45.54 -2.22
CA GLY A 236 12.24 -46.45 -1.34
C GLY A 236 12.91 -47.54 -2.15
N ALA A 237 13.87 -48.22 -1.53
CA ALA A 237 14.49 -49.41 -2.08
C ALA A 237 13.46 -50.54 -2.12
N CYS A 238 12.99 -50.88 -3.32
CA CYS A 238 12.11 -52.00 -3.57
C CYS A 238 12.91 -53.18 -4.11
N CYS A 239 12.81 -54.33 -3.44
CA CYS A 239 13.50 -55.54 -3.87
C CYS A 239 12.60 -56.45 -4.69
N ILE A 240 12.90 -56.59 -5.98
CA ILE A 240 12.22 -57.52 -6.88
C ILE A 240 13.18 -58.70 -7.11
N GLY A 241 13.03 -59.75 -6.31
CA GLY A 241 14.08 -60.77 -6.20
C GLY A 241 15.32 -60.18 -5.53
N PHE A 242 16.46 -60.18 -6.21
CA PHE A 242 17.73 -59.61 -5.71
C PHE A 242 18.04 -58.23 -6.30
N ASP A 243 17.21 -57.76 -7.24
CA ASP A 243 17.39 -56.45 -7.86
C ASP A 243 16.73 -55.38 -7.01
N CYS A 244 17.52 -54.38 -6.62
CA CYS A 244 17.00 -53.18 -5.97
C CYS A 244 16.63 -52.13 -7.02
N VAL A 245 15.38 -51.67 -6.98
CA VAL A 245 14.87 -50.57 -7.80
C VAL A 245 14.22 -49.51 -6.91
N LEU A 246 14.36 -48.23 -7.27
CA LEU A 246 13.74 -47.13 -6.53
C LEU A 246 12.29 -46.96 -6.99
N LEU A 247 11.34 -47.35 -6.14
CA LEU A 247 9.90 -47.31 -6.41
C LEU A 247 9.13 -46.82 -5.16
N SER A 248 7.93 -46.30 -5.36
CA SER A 248 7.00 -46.07 -4.25
C SER A 248 6.60 -47.38 -3.58
N SER A 249 6.14 -47.32 -2.32
CA SER A 249 5.67 -48.52 -1.58
C SER A 249 4.57 -49.27 -2.34
N TRP A 250 3.69 -48.52 -3.03
CA TRP A 250 2.60 -49.05 -3.83
C TRP A 250 3.08 -49.71 -5.13
N GLU A 251 3.95 -49.06 -5.89
CA GLU A 251 4.51 -49.62 -7.13
C GLU A 251 5.39 -50.84 -6.87
N CYS A 252 6.08 -50.86 -5.73
CA CYS A 252 6.83 -52.01 -5.27
C CYS A 252 5.93 -53.23 -5.11
N GLN A 253 4.77 -53.05 -4.45
CA GLN A 253 3.80 -54.12 -4.27
C GLN A 253 3.17 -54.57 -5.60
N LEU A 254 2.85 -53.64 -6.50
CA LEU A 254 2.33 -53.97 -7.83
C LEU A 254 3.34 -54.71 -8.71
N SER A 255 4.63 -54.42 -8.53
CA SER A 255 5.73 -55.07 -9.25
C SER A 255 6.14 -56.41 -8.63
N GLY A 256 5.47 -56.84 -7.56
CA GLY A 256 5.78 -58.09 -6.86
C GLY A 256 7.06 -58.02 -6.03
N GLY A 257 7.50 -56.83 -5.63
CA GLY A 257 8.63 -56.65 -4.74
C GLY A 257 8.32 -57.02 -3.30
N GLU A 258 9.33 -57.55 -2.60
CA GLU A 258 9.30 -57.90 -1.18
C GLU A 258 10.28 -56.97 -0.44
N ASN A 259 10.03 -56.59 0.82
CA ASN A 259 10.90 -55.71 1.62
C ASN A 259 11.17 -54.33 0.99
N TRP A 260 10.17 -53.45 1.09
CA TRP A 260 10.33 -52.03 0.80
C TRP A 260 10.87 -51.30 2.03
N GLU A 261 12.00 -50.62 1.89
CA GLU A 261 12.61 -49.80 2.94
C GLU A 261 12.78 -48.34 2.46
N PRO A 262 12.53 -47.34 3.31
CA PRO A 262 12.80 -45.94 2.97
C PRO A 262 14.29 -45.72 2.62
N GLY A 263 14.57 -45.01 1.53
CA GLY A 263 15.93 -44.62 1.13
C GLY A 263 16.45 -45.27 -0.16
N ALA A 264 17.77 -45.24 -0.34
CA ALA A 264 18.42 -45.59 -1.61
C ALA A 264 18.80 -47.08 -1.70
N CYS A 265 18.96 -47.58 -2.94
CA CYS A 265 19.53 -48.90 -3.19
C CYS A 265 21.00 -48.97 -2.79
N PHE A 266 21.37 -49.98 -2.01
CA PHE A 266 22.74 -50.32 -1.69
C PHE A 266 22.97 -51.84 -1.72
N PRO A 267 24.22 -52.31 -1.94
CA PRO A 267 24.51 -53.74 -2.02
C PRO A 267 24.06 -54.49 -0.76
N GLY A 268 23.31 -55.58 -0.94
CA GLY A 268 22.83 -56.45 0.14
C GLY A 268 21.44 -56.13 0.72
N ILE A 269 20.81 -55.01 0.35
CA ILE A 269 19.47 -54.65 0.85
C ILE A 269 18.37 -55.66 0.42
N CYS A 270 18.53 -56.30 -0.74
CA CYS A 270 17.60 -57.30 -1.28
C CYS A 270 18.01 -58.75 -0.99
N GLY A 271 18.96 -58.94 -0.09
CA GLY A 271 19.66 -60.20 0.09
C GLY A 271 20.59 -60.52 -1.08
N ALA A 272 21.62 -61.34 -0.83
CA ALA A 272 22.34 -62.00 -1.91
C ALA A 272 21.50 -63.20 -2.41
N PRO A 273 21.59 -63.61 -3.68
CA PRO A 273 21.07 -64.92 -4.07
C PRO A 273 21.63 -65.96 -3.12
N LYS A 274 20.75 -66.77 -2.49
CA LYS A 274 21.20 -67.94 -1.72
C LYS A 274 22.09 -68.76 -2.65
N CYS A 275 23.40 -68.66 -2.47
CA CYS A 275 24.33 -69.58 -3.08
C CYS A 275 23.97 -70.95 -2.51
N PRO A 276 23.50 -71.91 -3.31
CA PRO A 276 23.13 -73.23 -2.78
C PRO A 276 24.31 -73.95 -2.13
N ALA A 277 25.53 -73.47 -2.42
CA ALA A 277 26.79 -73.95 -1.93
C ALA A 277 27.37 -73.14 -0.75
N ASP A 278 26.74 -72.05 -0.31
CA ASP A 278 27.12 -71.30 0.90
C ASP A 278 26.31 -71.87 2.07
N LEU A 279 26.88 -72.87 2.72
CA LEU A 279 26.20 -73.69 3.72
C LEU A 279 26.24 -73.06 5.11
N ASN A 280 27.16 -72.13 5.35
CA ASN A 280 27.25 -71.39 6.61
C ASN A 280 26.66 -69.97 6.53
N GLU A 281 26.12 -69.58 5.37
CA GLU A 281 25.46 -68.31 5.09
C GLU A 281 26.37 -67.10 5.34
N ASP A 282 27.68 -67.24 5.07
CA ASP A 282 28.68 -66.18 5.27
C ASP A 282 28.92 -65.30 4.02
N GLY A 283 28.25 -65.61 2.92
CA GLY A 283 28.33 -64.89 1.65
C GLY A 283 29.50 -65.33 0.76
N VAL A 284 30.27 -66.36 1.12
CA VAL A 284 31.41 -66.83 0.32
C VAL A 284 31.51 -68.36 0.33
N VAL A 285 31.32 -69.00 -0.82
CA VAL A 285 31.56 -70.44 -0.98
C VAL A 285 33.06 -70.74 -0.92
N ASN A 286 33.50 -71.34 0.17
CA ASN A 286 34.91 -71.62 0.42
C ASN A 286 35.14 -72.99 1.09
N PHE A 287 36.33 -73.18 1.65
CA PHE A 287 36.70 -74.45 2.28
C PHE A 287 35.83 -74.77 3.51
N THR A 288 35.22 -73.75 4.13
CA THR A 288 34.30 -73.92 5.25
C THR A 288 33.04 -74.65 4.81
N ASP A 289 32.45 -74.28 3.67
CA ASP A 289 31.29 -74.96 3.07
C ASP A 289 31.63 -76.36 2.58
N LEU A 290 32.79 -76.52 1.94
CA LEU A 290 33.28 -77.84 1.56
C LEU A 290 33.42 -78.78 2.78
N ALA A 291 33.80 -78.24 3.94
CA ALA A 291 33.92 -79.04 5.16
C ALA A 291 32.56 -79.56 5.65
N PHE A 292 31.46 -78.82 5.43
CA PHE A 292 30.11 -79.30 5.73
C PHE A 292 29.76 -80.54 4.89
N VAL A 293 29.96 -80.50 3.57
CA VAL A 293 29.75 -81.65 2.67
C VAL A 293 30.61 -82.85 3.05
N LEU A 294 31.90 -82.63 3.34
CA LEU A 294 32.80 -83.73 3.72
C LEU A 294 32.46 -84.32 5.10
N SER A 295 31.94 -83.51 6.03
CA SER A 295 31.54 -83.96 7.37
C SER A 295 30.22 -84.75 7.36
N GLY A 296 29.35 -84.46 6.39
CA GLY A 296 28.04 -85.09 6.20
C GLY A 296 28.04 -86.31 5.29
N TRP A 297 29.19 -86.77 4.80
CA TRP A 297 29.27 -87.77 3.72
C TRP A 297 28.43 -89.03 3.99
N ASN A 298 27.54 -89.36 3.06
CA ASN A 298 26.62 -90.49 3.11
C ASN A 298 25.65 -90.44 4.32
N LEU A 299 25.35 -89.23 4.80
CA LEU A 299 24.31 -88.91 5.78
C LEU A 299 23.28 -87.95 5.15
N ASN A 300 22.11 -87.86 5.76
CA ASN A 300 21.09 -86.86 5.41
C ASN A 300 21.25 -85.67 6.35
N ALA A 301 22.39 -84.99 6.25
CA ALA A 301 22.78 -83.90 7.13
C ALA A 301 22.96 -82.59 6.35
N ASP A 302 23.49 -81.55 7.00
CA ASP A 302 23.68 -80.19 6.47
C ASP A 302 24.62 -80.08 5.24
N GLY A 303 25.08 -81.20 4.68
CA GLY A 303 25.93 -81.27 3.49
C GLY A 303 25.21 -81.64 2.18
N ASP A 304 23.90 -81.92 2.21
CA ASP A 304 23.06 -82.16 1.03
C ASP A 304 22.66 -80.82 0.39
N THR A 305 23.52 -80.36 -0.53
CA THR A 305 23.42 -79.06 -1.22
C THR A 305 22.45 -79.10 -2.39
N ASN A 306 22.21 -80.27 -2.98
CA ASN A 306 21.31 -80.44 -4.13
C ASN A 306 19.87 -80.83 -3.71
N GLY A 307 19.67 -81.22 -2.45
CA GLY A 307 18.40 -81.55 -1.83
C GLY A 307 17.83 -82.92 -2.22
N ASP A 308 18.67 -83.85 -2.71
CA ASP A 308 18.23 -85.19 -3.14
C ASP A 308 18.09 -86.20 -1.98
N GLY A 309 18.47 -85.78 -0.78
CA GLY A 309 18.36 -86.54 0.44
C GLY A 309 19.56 -87.44 0.72
N VAL A 310 20.71 -87.28 0.05
CA VAL A 310 21.96 -87.98 0.35
C VAL A 310 23.16 -87.06 0.11
N THR A 311 24.01 -86.84 1.11
CA THR A 311 25.27 -86.10 0.89
C THR A 311 26.30 -86.97 0.15
N ASP A 312 26.57 -86.70 -1.12
CA ASP A 312 27.55 -87.45 -1.92
C ASP A 312 28.40 -86.59 -2.89
N PHE A 313 28.88 -87.21 -3.97
CA PHE A 313 29.75 -86.55 -4.94
C PHE A 313 29.03 -85.47 -5.77
N ASP A 314 27.71 -85.56 -5.92
CA ASP A 314 26.93 -84.55 -6.64
C ASP A 314 26.85 -83.24 -5.84
N ASP A 315 26.83 -83.31 -4.50
CA ASP A 315 26.93 -82.14 -3.63
C ASP A 315 28.29 -81.46 -3.68
N LEU A 316 29.36 -82.27 -3.68
CA LEU A 316 30.72 -81.76 -3.78
C LEU A 316 30.94 -81.01 -5.10
N GLN A 317 30.34 -81.50 -6.21
CA GLN A 317 30.39 -80.80 -7.49
C GLN A 317 29.68 -79.45 -7.43
N LEU A 318 28.57 -79.34 -6.70
CA LEU A 318 27.85 -78.09 -6.54
C LEU A 318 28.71 -77.06 -5.80
N ILE A 319 29.35 -77.44 -4.69
CA ILE A 319 30.28 -76.57 -3.95
C ILE A 319 31.40 -76.04 -4.86
N LEU A 320 32.03 -76.92 -5.64
CA LEU A 320 33.14 -76.51 -6.52
C LEU A 320 32.68 -75.64 -7.70
N SER A 321 31.42 -75.77 -8.12
CA SER A 321 30.86 -74.99 -9.22
C SER A 321 30.54 -73.54 -8.86
N PHE A 322 30.32 -73.25 -7.57
CA PHE A 322 29.98 -71.93 -7.04
C PHE A 322 31.10 -71.32 -6.18
N TRP A 323 32.33 -71.82 -6.27
CA TRP A 323 33.46 -71.38 -5.45
C TRP A 323 33.78 -69.88 -5.61
N GLY A 324 33.78 -69.15 -4.50
CA GLY A 324 34.03 -67.70 -4.48
C GLY A 324 32.95 -66.90 -3.77
N GLU A 325 32.94 -65.59 -3.99
CA GLU A 325 31.94 -64.69 -3.41
C GLU A 325 30.56 -64.91 -4.04
N CYS A 326 29.56 -64.80 -3.17
CA CYS A 326 28.16 -64.55 -3.47
C CYS A 326 27.90 -63.04 -3.31
#